data_AF-A0A5F2G5X4-F1
#
_entry.id   AF-A0A5F2G5X4-F1
#
_cell.length_a   1.000
_cell.length_b   1.000
_cell.length_c   1.000
_cell.angle_alpha   90.00
_cell.angle_beta   90.00
_cell.angle_gamma   90.00
#
_symmetry.space_group_name_H-M   'P 1'
#
loop_
_entity.id
_entity.type
_entity.pdbx_description
1 polymer ?
#
loop_
_entity_poly.entity_id
_entity_poly.type
_entity_poly.pdbx_seq_one_letter_code
_entity_poly.pdbx_strand_id
1 'polypeptide(L)'
;QRIFRPLGMAHTVAHQDGIDTVAARAYGYSWLEGRWQRTDQSTTSAVLGDGGIYSSLDDLARWDAALYDDRLLSKASRRAMFSPATSTPEPDVPHYGFGWRLNGAVQWHSGESIGFRNVIVRHPEKHLT
;
A
#
# COMPACT_ATOMS: atom_id res chain seq x y z
N GLN A 1 -11.73 7.48 -8.05
CA GLN A 1 -11.87 8.11 -9.40
C GLN A 1 -10.56 8.41 -10.10
N ARG A 2 -9.54 8.99 -9.44
CA ARG A 2 -8.30 9.46 -10.11
C ARG A 2 -7.18 8.43 -10.21
N ILE A 3 -7.25 7.35 -9.42
CA ILE A 3 -6.21 6.30 -9.36
C ILE A 3 -6.79 4.96 -9.81
N PHE A 4 -7.70 4.38 -9.03
CA PHE A 4 -8.18 3.01 -9.26
C PHE A 4 -8.88 2.82 -10.60
N ARG A 5 -9.78 3.76 -10.97
CA ARG A 5 -10.54 3.66 -12.22
C ARG A 5 -9.65 3.77 -13.47
N PRO A 6 -8.75 4.77 -13.61
CA PRO A 6 -7.81 4.82 -14.73
C PRO A 6 -6.91 3.59 -14.86
N LEU A 7 -6.59 2.93 -13.74
CA LEU A 7 -5.75 1.73 -13.73
C LEU A 7 -6.52 0.42 -13.87
N GLY A 8 -7.85 0.46 -13.95
CA GLY A 8 -8.67 -0.76 -13.98
C GLY A 8 -8.59 -1.58 -12.70
N MET A 9 -8.30 -0.96 -11.56
CA MET A 9 -8.24 -1.60 -10.25
C MET A 9 -9.65 -1.76 -9.66
N ALA A 10 -10.45 -2.66 -10.25
CA ALA A 10 -11.88 -2.79 -9.99
C ALA A 10 -12.22 -3.38 -8.61
N HIS A 11 -11.26 -4.02 -7.94
CA HIS A 11 -11.41 -4.63 -6.62
C HIS A 11 -10.73 -3.80 -5.52
N THR A 12 -10.32 -2.57 -5.84
CA THR A 12 -9.68 -1.66 -4.91
C THR A 12 -10.62 -0.56 -4.48
N VAL A 13 -10.77 -0.39 -3.16
CA VAL A 13 -11.66 0.60 -2.56
C VAL A 13 -10.96 1.35 -1.43
N ALA A 14 -11.24 2.64 -1.33
CA ALA A 14 -10.98 3.40 -0.11
C ALA A 14 -12.18 3.13 0.80
N HIS A 15 -12.05 2.15 1.68
CA HIS A 15 -13.18 1.60 2.41
C HIS A 15 -13.65 2.56 3.50
N GLN A 16 -14.92 2.93 3.42
CA GLN A 16 -15.63 3.53 4.54
C GLN A 16 -16.79 2.63 4.96
N ASP A 17 -16.82 2.26 6.24
CA ASP A 17 -17.86 1.40 6.81
C ASP A 17 -19.26 2.02 6.61
N GLY A 18 -20.22 1.20 6.23
CA GLY A 18 -21.58 1.63 5.89
C GLY A 18 -21.74 2.41 4.58
N ILE A 19 -20.65 2.76 3.87
CA ILE A 19 -20.70 3.43 2.56
C ILE A 19 -20.30 2.48 1.44
N ASP A 20 -19.18 1.79 1.61
CA ASP A 20 -18.59 0.95 0.56
C ASP A 20 -18.57 -0.53 0.96
N THR A 21 -18.60 -1.41 -0.04
CA THR A 21 -18.43 -2.85 0.15
C THR A 21 -17.10 -3.31 -0.43
N VAL A 22 -16.36 -4.10 0.36
CA VAL A 22 -15.17 -4.80 -0.13
C VAL A 22 -15.60 -6.15 -0.67
N ALA A 23 -15.59 -6.32 -1.99
CA ALA A 23 -15.90 -7.59 -2.63
C ALA A 23 -14.83 -8.65 -2.30
N ALA A 24 -15.24 -9.91 -2.10
CA ALA A 24 -14.33 -11.02 -1.78
C ALA A 24 -13.36 -10.72 -0.61
N ARG A 25 -13.85 -10.00 0.41
CA ARG A 25 -13.07 -9.54 1.56
C ARG A 25 -12.48 -10.70 2.37
N ALA A 26 -11.18 -10.64 2.60
CA ALA A 26 -10.52 -11.37 3.69
C ALA A 26 -10.75 -10.63 5.02
N TYR A 27 -10.95 -11.38 6.11
CA TYR A 27 -11.09 -10.84 7.45
C TYR A 27 -9.77 -10.97 8.23
N GLY A 28 -9.49 -10.00 9.09
CA GLY A 28 -8.29 -9.99 9.93
C GLY A 28 -8.38 -10.94 11.11
N TYR A 29 -7.24 -11.50 11.52
CA TYR A 29 -7.15 -12.42 12.66
C TYR A 29 -5.92 -12.16 13.52
N SER A 30 -6.03 -12.45 14.82
CA SER A 30 -4.93 -12.40 15.77
C SER A 30 -4.88 -13.68 16.59
N TRP A 31 -3.66 -14.09 16.95
CA TRP A 31 -3.44 -15.22 17.83
C TRP A 31 -3.56 -14.73 19.28
N LEU A 32 -4.67 -15.08 19.93
CA LEU A 32 -5.01 -14.63 21.29
C LEU A 32 -5.45 -15.84 22.10
N GLU A 33 -4.91 -15.99 23.30
CA GLU A 33 -5.30 -17.05 24.24
C GLU A 33 -5.16 -18.47 23.64
N GLY A 34 -4.12 -18.69 22.83
CA GLY A 34 -3.85 -20.00 22.23
C GLY A 34 -4.76 -20.39 21.06
N ARG A 35 -5.51 -19.45 20.48
CA ARG A 35 -6.33 -19.68 19.28
C ARG A 35 -6.36 -18.47 18.34
N TRP A 36 -6.68 -18.69 17.07
CA TRP A 36 -6.98 -17.61 16.14
C TRP A 36 -8.36 -17.02 16.42
N GLN A 37 -8.41 -15.70 16.60
CA GLN A 37 -9.64 -14.94 16.82
C GLN A 37 -9.77 -13.87 15.74
N ARG A 38 -10.97 -13.65 15.22
CA ARG A 38 -11.22 -12.60 14.21
C ARG A 38 -11.05 -11.24 14.87
N THR A 39 -10.11 -10.46 14.37
CA THR A 39 -9.75 -9.13 14.87
C THR A 39 -9.57 -8.22 13.65
N ASP A 40 -10.69 -7.80 13.09
CA ASP A 40 -10.73 -7.00 11.85
C ASP A 40 -10.76 -5.50 12.18
N GLN A 41 -10.46 -4.66 11.18
CA GLN A 41 -10.54 -3.21 11.31
C GLN A 41 -11.95 -2.74 11.70
N SER A 42 -11.99 -1.66 12.47
CA SER A 42 -13.20 -0.95 12.87
C SER A 42 -13.18 0.47 12.32
N THR A 43 -14.29 1.19 12.46
CA THR A 43 -14.40 2.61 12.09
C THR A 43 -13.35 3.51 12.74
N THR A 44 -12.79 3.13 13.90
CA THR A 44 -11.72 3.87 14.57
C THR A 44 -10.32 3.55 14.04
N SER A 45 -10.14 2.46 13.29
CA SER A 45 -8.85 2.05 12.70
C SER A 45 -8.81 2.13 11.17
N ALA A 46 -9.94 2.33 10.50
CA ALA A 46 -10.05 2.50 9.05
C ALA A 46 -10.09 3.98 8.65
N VAL A 47 -9.10 4.78 9.09
CA VAL A 47 -8.96 6.18 8.69
C VAL A 47 -8.40 6.25 7.27
N LEU A 48 -9.00 7.12 6.43
CA LEU A 48 -8.53 7.33 5.07
C LEU A 48 -7.36 8.32 5.06
N GLY A 49 -6.30 7.96 4.34
CA GLY A 49 -5.13 8.79 4.11
C GLY A 49 -3.84 8.10 4.52
N ASP A 50 -3.77 7.65 5.77
CA ASP A 50 -2.69 6.82 6.31
C ASP A 50 -2.93 5.31 6.10
N GLY A 51 -4.20 4.92 5.88
CA GLY A 51 -4.62 3.56 5.56
C GLY A 51 -5.99 3.49 4.88
N GLY A 52 -6.74 2.43 5.18
CA GLY A 52 -8.14 2.24 4.74
C GLY A 52 -8.33 1.82 3.28
N ILE A 53 -7.26 1.61 2.52
CA ILE A 53 -7.35 1.04 1.17
C ILE A 53 -7.38 -0.50 1.26
N TYR A 54 -8.43 -1.09 0.72
CA TYR A 54 -8.53 -2.52 0.48
C TYR A 54 -8.25 -2.79 -0.99
N SER A 55 -7.43 -3.78 -1.28
CA SER A 55 -7.02 -4.13 -2.65
C SER A 55 -6.80 -5.62 -2.79
N SER A 56 -6.57 -6.07 -4.02
CA SER A 56 -6.21 -7.45 -4.37
C SER A 56 -4.81 -7.50 -4.96
N LEU A 57 -4.21 -8.69 -5.05
CA LEU A 57 -2.89 -8.86 -5.67
C LEU A 57 -2.90 -8.40 -7.14
N ASP A 58 -3.95 -8.74 -7.90
CA ASP A 58 -4.08 -8.35 -9.30
C ASP A 58 -4.15 -6.83 -9.49
N ASP A 59 -4.86 -6.14 -8.59
CA ASP A 59 -4.96 -4.68 -8.63
C ASP A 59 -3.65 -4.01 -8.20
N LEU A 60 -2.98 -4.55 -7.18
CA LEU A 60 -1.66 -4.06 -6.78
C LEU A 60 -0.62 -4.27 -7.89
N ALA A 61 -0.69 -5.36 -8.66
CA ALA A 61 0.16 -5.57 -9.81
C ALA A 61 -0.09 -4.51 -10.92
N ARG A 62 -1.35 -4.13 -11.17
CA ARG A 62 -1.69 -3.01 -12.08
C ARG A 62 -1.15 -1.69 -11.57
N TRP A 63 -1.24 -1.45 -10.27
CA TRP A 63 -0.70 -0.25 -9.64
C TRP A 63 0.83 -0.18 -9.73
N ASP A 64 1.53 -1.27 -9.43
CA ASP A 64 2.98 -1.37 -9.58
C ASP A 64 3.41 -1.12 -11.04
N ALA A 65 2.75 -1.75 -12.01
CA ALA A 65 3.04 -1.55 -13.43
C ALA A 65 2.90 -0.07 -13.84
N ALA A 66 1.92 0.65 -13.28
CA ALA A 66 1.73 2.09 -13.54
C ALA A 66 2.84 2.99 -12.99
N LEU A 67 3.73 2.45 -12.13
CA LEU A 67 4.89 3.18 -11.61
C LEU A 67 6.08 3.16 -12.59
N TYR A 68 5.99 2.42 -13.70
CA TYR A 68 7.01 2.39 -14.75
C TYR A 68 6.69 3.31 -15.94
N ASP A 69 5.47 3.83 -16.06
CA ASP A 69 5.05 4.69 -17.17
C ASP A 69 4.12 5.85 -16.77
N ASP A 70 3.74 6.67 -17.74
CA ASP A 70 3.04 7.94 -17.54
C ASP A 70 1.51 7.83 -17.45
N ARG A 71 0.94 6.61 -17.34
CA ARG A 71 -0.52 6.43 -17.31
C ARG A 71 -1.21 6.99 -16.07
N LEU A 72 -0.50 7.10 -14.95
CA LEU A 72 -1.01 7.63 -13.68
C LEU A 72 -0.30 8.91 -13.25
N LEU A 73 1.02 8.85 -13.12
CA LEU A 73 1.86 9.95 -12.67
C LEU A 73 2.74 10.40 -13.83
N SER A 74 3.08 11.68 -13.91
CA SER A 74 4.13 12.12 -14.84
C SER A 74 5.50 11.56 -14.40
N LYS A 75 6.46 11.45 -15.34
CA LYS A 75 7.86 11.14 -15.02
C LYS A 75 8.44 12.04 -13.91
N ALA A 76 8.09 13.33 -13.89
CA ALA A 76 8.53 14.27 -12.85
C ALA A 76 7.93 13.93 -11.47
N SER A 77 6.64 13.60 -11.43
CA SER A 77 5.95 13.18 -10.21
C SER A 77 6.49 11.85 -9.67
N ARG A 78 6.73 10.86 -10.55
CA ARG A 78 7.36 9.58 -10.15
C ARG A 78 8.77 9.79 -9.58
N ARG A 79 9.57 10.65 -10.22
CA ARG A 79 10.89 11.01 -9.70
C ARG A 79 10.79 11.64 -8.31
N ALA A 80 9.87 12.58 -8.10
CA ALA A 80 9.67 13.21 -6.80
C ALA A 80 9.24 12.19 -5.73
N MET A 81 8.34 11.28 -6.07
CA MET A 81 7.82 10.26 -5.15
C MET A 81 8.92 9.35 -4.59
N PHE A 82 9.90 8.97 -5.41
CA PHE A 82 11.01 8.09 -5.03
C PHE A 82 12.32 8.83 -4.71
N SER A 83 12.31 10.16 -4.68
CA SER A 83 13.50 10.92 -4.28
C SER A 83 13.66 10.90 -2.76
N PRO A 84 14.90 10.82 -2.25
CA PRO A 84 15.20 11.01 -0.84
C PRO A 84 14.72 12.38 -0.33
N ALA A 85 13.55 12.44 0.31
CA ALA A 85 12.96 13.69 0.77
C ALA A 85 13.35 14.01 2.23
N THR A 86 13.52 12.99 3.06
CA THR A 86 13.87 13.13 4.48
C THR A 86 14.80 12.02 4.91
N SER A 87 15.88 12.34 5.62
CA SER A 87 16.74 11.32 6.25
C SER A 87 16.05 10.73 7.48
N THR A 88 16.21 9.43 7.71
CA THR A 88 15.55 8.76 8.84
C THR A 88 16.56 8.06 9.75
N PRO A 89 16.24 7.88 11.04
CA PRO A 89 17.02 7.05 11.96
C PRO A 89 16.62 5.56 11.93
N GLU A 90 15.65 5.16 11.10
CA GLU A 90 15.18 3.77 11.01
C GLU A 90 16.30 2.89 10.41
N PRO A 91 16.60 1.72 11.03
CA PRO A 91 17.59 0.79 10.49
C PRO A 91 17.25 0.41 9.04
N ASP A 92 18.26 0.38 8.18
CA ASP A 92 18.11 0.04 6.76
C ASP A 92 17.11 0.91 5.98
N VAL A 93 16.82 2.13 6.46
CA VAL A 93 16.00 3.14 5.79
C VAL A 93 16.69 4.50 5.88
N PRO A 94 17.79 4.73 5.13
CA PRO A 94 18.49 6.00 5.21
C PRO A 94 17.60 7.20 4.84
N HIS A 95 16.58 7.00 3.98
CA HIS A 95 15.67 8.06 3.57
C HIS A 95 14.21 7.61 3.40
N TYR A 96 13.32 8.58 3.49
CA TYR A 96 11.90 8.45 3.18
C TYR A 96 11.54 9.39 2.01
N GLY A 97 10.79 8.86 1.04
CA GLY A 97 10.19 9.61 -0.07
C GLY A 97 8.71 9.92 0.21
N PHE A 98 7.91 10.16 -0.83
CA PHE A 98 6.47 10.35 -0.63
C PHE A 98 5.76 8.99 -0.48
N GLY A 99 5.69 8.51 0.77
CA GLY A 99 5.05 7.24 1.13
C GLY A 99 5.92 6.01 0.88
N TRP A 100 7.24 6.18 0.81
CA TRP A 100 8.19 5.09 0.51
C TRP A 100 9.40 5.15 1.43
N ARG A 101 9.77 4.02 2.00
CA ARG A 101 11.09 3.79 2.60
C ARG A 101 12.08 3.50 1.48
N LEU A 102 13.24 4.16 1.53
CA LEU A 102 14.24 4.11 0.48
C LEU A 102 15.58 3.62 1.06
N ASN A 103 16.11 2.55 0.49
CA ASN A 103 17.43 2.01 0.82
C ASN A 103 18.19 1.62 -0.45
N GLY A 104 19.07 2.51 -0.91
CA GLY A 104 19.76 2.35 -2.19
C GLY A 104 18.75 2.22 -3.33
N ALA A 105 18.83 1.12 -4.08
CA ALA A 105 17.91 0.81 -5.18
C ALA A 105 16.58 0.17 -4.74
N VAL A 106 16.41 -0.11 -3.43
CA VAL A 106 15.20 -0.75 -2.89
C VAL A 106 14.20 0.31 -2.44
N GLN A 107 12.97 0.16 -2.88
CA GLN A 107 11.84 1.01 -2.51
C GLN A 107 10.78 0.12 -1.87
N TRP A 108 10.38 0.41 -0.64
CA TRP A 108 9.42 -0.45 0.04
C TRP A 108 8.51 0.31 0.99
N HIS A 109 7.38 -0.30 1.30
CA HIS A 109 6.51 0.17 2.36
C HIS A 109 5.77 -1.01 2.97
N SER A 110 5.65 -1.03 4.29
CA SER A 110 4.83 -1.98 5.03
C SER A 110 3.55 -1.33 5.51
N GLY A 111 2.52 -2.15 5.69
CA GLY A 111 1.26 -1.76 6.31
C GLY A 111 0.91 -2.75 7.40
N GLU A 112 0.55 -2.22 8.57
CA GLU A 112 0.04 -3.03 9.67
C GLU A 112 -1.21 -2.38 10.24
N SER A 113 -2.21 -3.20 10.51
CA SER A 113 -3.38 -2.85 11.29
C SER A 113 -3.88 -4.09 12.01
N ILE A 114 -4.90 -3.97 12.85
CA ILE A 114 -5.42 -5.12 13.57
C ILE A 114 -5.83 -6.23 12.59
N GLY A 115 -5.23 -7.41 12.80
CA GLY A 115 -5.48 -8.60 11.99
C GLY A 115 -4.89 -8.62 10.58
N PHE A 116 -4.14 -7.60 10.15
CA PHE A 116 -3.51 -7.56 8.82
C PHE A 116 -2.07 -7.07 8.88
N ARG A 117 -1.22 -7.70 8.06
CA ARG A 117 0.13 -7.23 7.76
C ARG A 117 0.38 -7.39 6.27
N ASN A 118 1.05 -6.42 5.69
CA ASN A 118 1.51 -6.48 4.31
C ASN A 118 2.84 -5.74 4.15
N VAL A 119 3.51 -6.04 3.05
CA VAL A 119 4.69 -5.31 2.59
C VAL A 119 4.72 -5.36 1.07
N ILE A 120 5.09 -4.25 0.45
CA ILE A 120 5.54 -4.21 -0.94
C ILE A 120 7.01 -3.82 -0.95
N VAL A 121 7.82 -4.59 -1.68
CA VAL A 121 9.26 -4.35 -1.83
C VAL A 121 9.57 -4.34 -3.31
N ARG A 122 10.22 -3.29 -3.79
CA ARG A 122 10.47 -3.08 -5.22
C ARG A 122 11.96 -2.93 -5.47
N HIS A 123 12.42 -3.57 -6.54
CA HIS A 123 13.73 -3.37 -7.16
C HIS A 123 13.51 -2.89 -8.60
N PRO A 124 13.28 -1.58 -8.82
CA PRO A 124 12.85 -1.07 -10.12
C PRO A 124 13.86 -1.32 -11.24
N GLU A 125 15.16 -1.26 -10.94
CA GLU A 125 16.24 -1.54 -11.92
C GLU A 125 16.21 -2.98 -12.43
N LYS A 126 15.64 -3.90 -11.65
CA LYS A 126 15.48 -5.32 -11.99
C LYS A 126 14.07 -5.64 -12.50
N HIS A 127 13.17 -4.65 -12.56
CA HIS A 127 11.75 -4.86 -12.84
C HIS A 127 11.13 -5.97 -11.97
N LEU A 128 11.45 -5.95 -10.66
CA LEU A 128 11.00 -6.93 -9.69
C LEU A 128 10.23 -6.26 -8.56
N THR A 129 9.13 -6.88 -8.15
CA THR A 129 8.30 -6.51 -6.99
C THR A 129 7.81 -7.78 -6.32
#